data_AF-A0A928DDV9-F1
#
_entry.id   AF-A0A928DDV9-F1
#
_cell.length_a   1.000
_cell.length_b   1.000
_cell.length_c   1.000
_cell.angle_alpha   90.00
_cell.angle_beta   90.00
_cell.angle_gamma   90.00
#
_symmetry.space_group_name_H-M   'P 1'
#
loop_
_entity.id
_entity.type
_entity.pdbx_description
1 polymer ?
#
loop_
_entity_poly.entity_id
_entity_poly.type
_entity_poly.pdbx_seq_one_letter_code
_entity_poly.pdbx_strand_id
1 'polypeptide(L)'
;SWVVPSIGGIMQRVLDPIYEQYFADTTLDAGLLEKIKKMYAKHLEAVAFTKEISNTVNGQYHDLRARNLVENETFIFVGTMMLRDAAKDAKRMCLAERYILDAEHDFERNYQVIMSGDLTTIEKHRDVIDY
;
A
#
# COMPACT_ATOMS: atom_id res chain seq x y z
N SER A 1 -14.57 2.66 -13.78
CA SER A 1 -14.12 1.89 -12.61
C SER A 1 -12.65 1.52 -12.82
N TRP A 2 -11.71 2.30 -12.28
CA TRP A 2 -10.26 2.07 -12.42
C TRP A 2 -9.67 1.24 -11.28
N VAL A 3 -10.50 0.94 -10.28
CA VAL A 3 -10.07 0.25 -9.05
C VAL A 3 -9.78 -1.23 -9.32
N VAL A 4 -10.61 -1.92 -10.12
CA VAL A 4 -10.49 -3.36 -10.41
C VAL A 4 -9.17 -3.75 -11.12
N PRO A 5 -8.70 -3.04 -12.17
CA PRO A 5 -7.42 -3.36 -12.83
C PRO A 5 -6.19 -3.07 -11.95
N SER A 6 -6.23 -2.00 -11.15
CA SER A 6 -5.12 -1.58 -10.30
C SER A 6 -4.84 -2.59 -9.19
N ILE A 7 -5.88 -3.21 -8.63
CA ILE A 7 -5.73 -4.24 -7.60
C ILE A 7 -5.04 -5.49 -8.17
N GLY A 8 -5.40 -5.90 -9.39
CA GLY A 8 -4.78 -7.06 -10.05
C GLY A 8 -3.26 -6.91 -10.17
N GLY A 9 -2.79 -5.73 -10.58
CA GLY A 9 -1.35 -5.43 -10.68
C GLY A 9 -0.63 -5.40 -9.33
N ILE A 10 -1.29 -4.90 -8.28
CA ILE A 10 -0.75 -4.88 -6.90
C ILE A 10 -0.64 -6.30 -6.36
N MET A 11 -1.68 -7.12 -6.56
CA MET A 11 -1.69 -8.51 -6.11
C MET A 11 -0.65 -9.36 -6.85
N GLN A 12 -0.37 -9.02 -8.11
CA GLN A 12 0.65 -9.64 -8.97
C GLN A 12 2.04 -9.01 -8.80
N ARG A 13 2.19 -8.00 -7.93
CA ARG A 13 3.49 -7.41 -7.60
C ARG A 13 4.25 -6.86 -8.83
N VAL A 14 3.52 -6.27 -9.77
CA VAL A 14 4.08 -5.78 -11.05
C VAL A 14 5.12 -4.67 -10.84
N LEU A 15 5.05 -3.94 -9.72
CA LEU A 15 5.93 -2.82 -9.38
C LEU A 15 7.19 -3.22 -8.62
N ASP A 16 7.31 -4.47 -8.15
CA ASP A 16 8.45 -4.94 -7.35
C ASP A 16 9.82 -4.71 -8.04
N PRO A 17 9.98 -4.99 -9.35
CA PRO A 17 11.26 -4.73 -10.03
C PRO A 17 11.65 -3.24 -10.02
N ILE A 18 10.67 -2.35 -10.02
CA ILE A 18 10.90 -0.90 -9.97
C ILE A 18 11.32 -0.48 -8.56
N TYR A 19 10.71 -1.04 -7.51
CA TYR A 19 11.12 -0.77 -6.14
C TYR A 19 12.52 -1.27 -5.84
N GLU A 20 12.88 -2.46 -6.29
CA GLU A 20 14.23 -3.03 -6.12
C GLU A 20 15.30 -2.10 -6.73
N GLN A 21 15.04 -1.54 -7.91
CA GLN A 21 15.93 -0.57 -8.55
C GLN A 21 16.11 0.69 -7.68
N TYR A 22 15.01 1.25 -7.15
CA TYR A 22 15.10 2.45 -6.31
C TYR A 22 15.68 2.17 -4.92
N PHE A 23 15.47 0.99 -4.35
CA PHE A 23 15.97 0.61 -3.04
C PHE A 23 17.47 0.31 -3.03
N ALA A 24 18.04 0.00 -4.20
CA ALA A 24 19.46 -0.16 -4.43
C ALA A 24 20.19 1.17 -4.72
N ASP A 25 19.46 2.26 -4.96
CA ASP A 25 20.05 3.57 -5.26
C ASP A 25 20.61 4.22 -3.98
N THR A 26 21.94 4.35 -3.93
CA THR A 26 22.68 4.92 -2.79
C THR A 26 22.68 6.45 -2.76
N THR A 27 22.15 7.10 -3.80
CA THR A 27 22.07 8.57 -3.87
C THR A 27 20.88 9.15 -3.10
N LEU A 28 19.94 8.29 -2.70
CA LEU A 28 18.73 8.68 -1.98
C LEU A 28 19.02 8.91 -0.49
N ASP A 29 18.20 9.75 0.15
CA ASP A 29 18.27 9.95 1.60
C ASP A 29 17.95 8.63 2.33
N ALA A 30 18.92 8.12 3.08
CA ALA A 30 18.83 6.82 3.73
C ALA A 30 17.73 6.75 4.80
N GLY A 31 17.45 7.86 5.50
CA GLY A 31 16.44 7.91 6.55
C GLY A 31 15.03 7.83 6.00
N LEU A 32 14.75 8.59 4.94
CA LEU A 32 13.46 8.57 4.25
C LEU A 32 13.25 7.27 3.47
N LEU A 33 14.32 6.74 2.84
CA LEU A 33 14.27 5.46 2.15
C LEU A 33 13.93 4.31 3.10
N GLU A 34 14.49 4.32 4.32
CA GLU A 34 14.19 3.29 5.32
C GLU A 34 12.73 3.30 5.77
N LYS A 35 12.10 4.47 5.86
CA LYS A 35 10.65 4.60 6.13
C LYS A 35 9.82 3.97 5.01
N ILE A 36 10.17 4.25 3.75
CA ILE A 36 9.51 3.65 2.58
C ILE A 36 9.69 2.12 2.60
N LYS A 37 10.89 1.62 2.89
CA LYS A 37 11.16 0.18 3.00
C LYS A 37 10.32 -0.50 4.08
N LYS A 38 10.13 0.15 5.23
CA LYS A 38 9.25 -0.35 6.30
C LYS A 38 7.79 -0.41 5.86
N MET A 39 7.29 0.65 5.21
CA MET A 39 5.93 0.64 4.64
C MET A 39 5.79 -0.48 3.59
N TYR A 40 6.78 -0.64 2.71
CA TYR A 40 6.80 -1.69 1.71
C TYR A 40 6.74 -3.10 2.32
N ALA A 41 7.55 -3.38 3.34
CA ALA A 41 7.55 -4.66 4.04
C ALA A 41 6.18 -4.95 4.68
N LYS A 42 5.57 -3.97 5.36
CA LYS A 42 4.21 -4.10 5.91
C LYS A 42 3.17 -4.28 4.80
N HIS A 43 3.35 -3.65 3.65
CA HIS A 43 2.41 -3.79 2.54
C HIS A 43 2.43 -5.20 1.97
N LEU A 44 3.61 -5.82 1.86
CA LEU A 44 3.75 -7.24 1.48
C LEU A 44 2.98 -8.17 2.43
N GLU A 45 3.11 -7.93 3.74
CA GLU A 45 2.35 -8.65 4.77
C GLU A 45 0.84 -8.48 4.59
N ALA A 46 0.37 -7.25 4.41
CA ALA A 46 -1.05 -6.95 4.21
C ALA A 46 -1.64 -7.60 2.94
N VAL A 47 -0.85 -7.64 1.85
CA VAL A 47 -1.24 -8.34 0.60
C VAL A 47 -1.34 -9.85 0.83
N ALA A 48 -0.37 -10.45 1.53
CA ALA A 48 -0.39 -11.87 1.85
C ALA A 48 -1.61 -12.23 2.73
N PHE A 49 -1.86 -11.44 3.78
CA PHE A 49 -3.00 -11.60 4.67
C PHE A 49 -4.33 -11.51 3.92
N THR A 50 -4.47 -10.53 3.03
CA THR A 50 -5.69 -10.37 2.23
C THR A 50 -5.92 -11.56 1.29
N LYS A 51 -4.86 -12.12 0.70
CA LYS A 51 -4.95 -13.35 -0.11
C LYS A 51 -5.45 -14.53 0.71
N GLU A 52 -4.92 -14.71 1.92
CA GLU A 52 -5.29 -15.80 2.81
C GLU A 52 -6.76 -15.72 3.24
N ILE A 53 -7.23 -14.55 3.69
CA ILE A 53 -8.64 -14.36 4.06
C ILE A 53 -9.56 -14.51 2.85
N SER A 54 -9.18 -13.97 1.70
CA SER A 54 -9.99 -14.05 0.47
C SER A 54 -10.28 -15.51 0.06
N ASN A 55 -9.32 -16.40 0.23
CA ASN A 55 -9.49 -17.85 -0.01
C ASN A 55 -10.49 -18.49 0.96
N THR A 56 -10.65 -17.93 2.16
CA THR A 56 -11.51 -18.47 3.22
C THR A 56 -12.93 -17.89 3.16
N VAL A 57 -13.08 -16.63 2.75
CA VAL A 57 -14.34 -15.84 2.81
C VAL A 57 -14.89 -15.52 1.40
N ASN A 58 -14.60 -16.38 0.43
CA ASN A 58 -15.22 -16.35 -0.90
C ASN A 58 -15.01 -15.02 -1.67
N GLY A 59 -13.80 -14.44 -1.61
CA GLY A 59 -13.42 -13.29 -2.44
C GLY A 59 -13.87 -11.90 -1.96
N GLN A 60 -14.89 -11.81 -1.10
CA GLN A 60 -15.51 -10.51 -0.74
C GLN A 60 -14.60 -9.59 0.10
N TYR A 61 -13.69 -10.18 0.88
CA TYR A 61 -12.75 -9.42 1.70
C TYR A 61 -11.73 -8.63 0.87
N HIS A 62 -11.33 -9.21 -0.27
CA HIS A 62 -10.42 -8.59 -1.21
C HIS A 62 -11.02 -7.30 -1.78
N ASP A 63 -12.27 -7.35 -2.21
CA ASP A 63 -12.96 -6.18 -2.78
C ASP A 63 -13.25 -5.11 -1.72
N LEU A 64 -13.53 -5.54 -0.48
CA LEU A 64 -13.73 -4.61 0.64
C LEU A 64 -12.45 -3.83 0.97
N ARG A 65 -11.29 -4.49 0.97
CA ARG A 65 -10.00 -3.89 1.38
C ARG A 65 -9.14 -3.38 0.22
N ALA A 66 -9.58 -3.62 -1.01
CA ALA A 66 -8.90 -3.24 -2.23
C ALA A 66 -8.49 -1.75 -2.28
N ARG A 67 -9.35 -0.86 -1.80
CA ARG A 67 -9.06 0.58 -1.77
C ARG A 67 -7.87 0.90 -0.85
N ASN A 68 -7.85 0.32 0.34
CA ASN A 68 -6.75 0.52 1.29
C ASN A 68 -5.44 -0.03 0.74
N LEU A 69 -5.47 -1.17 0.04
CA LEU A 69 -4.29 -1.74 -0.62
C LEU A 69 -3.76 -0.83 -1.74
N VAL A 70 -4.63 -0.29 -2.59
CA VAL A 70 -4.26 0.64 -3.66
C VAL A 70 -3.67 1.94 -3.09
N GLU A 71 -4.26 2.49 -2.05
CA GLU A 71 -3.75 3.69 -1.38
C GLU A 71 -2.37 3.45 -0.76
N ASN A 72 -2.17 2.31 -0.09
CA ASN A 72 -0.88 1.95 0.50
C ASN A 72 0.23 1.81 -0.55
N GLU A 73 -0.06 1.14 -1.66
CA GLU A 73 0.87 1.05 -2.79
C GLU A 73 1.18 2.45 -3.37
N THR A 74 0.16 3.32 -3.47
CA THR A 74 0.32 4.69 -3.98
C THR A 74 1.25 5.52 -3.08
N PHE A 75 1.13 5.40 -1.75
CA PHE A 75 2.02 6.07 -0.81
C PHE A 75 3.48 5.68 -1.02
N ILE A 76 3.74 4.36 -1.16
CA ILE A 76 5.08 3.82 -1.40
C ILE A 76 5.62 4.30 -2.75
N PHE A 77 4.82 4.18 -3.82
CA PHE A 77 5.23 4.54 -5.17
C PHE A 77 5.55 6.02 -5.31
N VAL A 78 4.64 6.88 -4.87
CA VAL A 78 4.83 8.33 -4.95
C VAL A 78 5.97 8.79 -4.04
N GLY A 79 6.07 8.24 -2.82
CA GLY A 79 7.18 8.56 -1.90
C GLY A 79 8.54 8.24 -2.52
N THR A 80 8.65 7.09 -3.19
CA THR A 80 9.87 6.67 -3.90
C THR A 80 10.20 7.61 -5.06
N MET A 81 9.21 8.00 -5.88
CA MET A 81 9.42 8.96 -6.97
C MET A 81 9.83 10.34 -6.48
N MET A 82 9.21 10.84 -5.40
CA MET A 82 9.55 12.13 -4.82
C MET A 82 10.96 12.13 -4.26
N LEU A 83 11.38 11.05 -3.62
CA LEU A 83 12.74 10.90 -3.10
C LEU A 83 13.78 10.88 -4.24
N ARG A 84 13.49 10.16 -5.32
CA ARG A 84 14.32 10.15 -6.55
C ARG A 84 14.44 11.54 -7.16
N ASP A 85 13.35 12.30 -7.21
CA ASP A 85 13.36 13.65 -7.76
C ASP A 85 14.10 14.63 -6.83
N ALA A 86 14.01 14.44 -5.51
CA ALA A 86 14.77 15.21 -4.51
C ALA A 86 16.29 14.95 -4.58
N ALA A 87 16.72 13.75 -4.97
CA ALA A 87 18.13 13.45 -5.22
C ALA A 87 18.71 14.27 -6.39
N LYS A 88 17.87 14.71 -7.34
CA LYS A 88 18.27 15.57 -8.47
C LYS A 88 18.13 17.06 -8.17
N ASP A 89 17.23 17.43 -7.28
CA ASP A 89 16.94 18.82 -6.92
C ASP A 89 16.68 18.93 -5.41
N ALA A 90 17.70 19.41 -4.68
CA ALA A 90 17.65 19.54 -3.22
C ALA A 90 16.49 20.42 -2.72
N LYS A 91 15.94 21.33 -3.54
CA LYS A 91 14.77 22.15 -3.15
C LYS A 91 13.51 21.31 -2.94
N ARG A 92 13.46 20.12 -3.54
CA ARG A 92 12.33 19.19 -3.42
C ARG A 92 12.42 18.31 -2.18
N MET A 93 13.55 18.32 -1.46
CA MET A 93 13.75 17.46 -0.29
C MET A 93 12.70 17.72 0.79
N CYS A 94 12.44 18.98 1.14
CA CYS A 94 11.43 19.31 2.15
C CYS A 94 10.02 18.83 1.76
N LEU A 95 9.69 18.83 0.46
CA LEU A 95 8.41 18.34 -0.03
C LEU A 95 8.33 16.81 0.05
N ALA A 96 9.39 16.11 -0.34
CA ALA A 96 9.49 14.66 -0.25
C ALA A 96 9.43 14.18 1.21
N GLU A 97 10.18 14.83 2.10
CA GLU A 97 10.17 14.55 3.53
C GLU A 97 8.76 14.72 4.12
N ARG A 98 8.12 15.89 3.90
CA ARG A 98 6.77 16.15 4.44
C ARG A 98 5.77 15.11 3.93
N TYR A 99 5.79 14.82 2.63
CA TYR A 99 4.92 13.80 2.04
C TYR A 99 5.12 12.42 2.67
N ILE A 100 6.37 11.95 2.78
CA ILE A 100 6.67 10.62 3.34
C ILE A 100 6.23 10.52 4.80
N LEU A 101 6.44 11.59 5.59
CA LEU A 101 6.02 11.62 6.98
C LEU A 101 4.49 11.63 7.15
N ASP A 102 3.76 12.36 6.31
CA ASP A 102 2.29 12.31 6.32
C ASP A 102 1.78 10.94 5.88
N ALA A 103 2.35 10.42 4.78
CA ALA A 103 1.98 9.13 4.21
C ALA A 103 2.21 7.96 5.17
N GLU A 104 3.24 8.02 6.03
CA GLU A 104 3.52 6.99 7.04
C GLU A 104 2.33 6.78 8.00
N HIS A 105 1.67 7.87 8.42
CA HIS A 105 0.51 7.80 9.30
C HIS A 105 -0.74 7.26 8.61
N ASP A 106 -1.02 7.72 7.39
CA ASP A 106 -2.15 7.25 6.59
C ASP A 106 -1.99 5.78 6.20
N PHE A 107 -0.76 5.38 5.84
CA PHE A 107 -0.39 4.01 5.57
C PHE A 107 -0.65 3.13 6.79
N GLU A 108 -0.21 3.55 7.98
CA GLU A 108 -0.38 2.76 9.20
C GLU A 108 -1.87 2.56 9.53
N ARG A 109 -2.69 3.61 9.39
CA ARG A 109 -4.15 3.49 9.56
C ARG A 109 -4.71 2.43 8.62
N ASN A 110 -4.38 2.50 7.34
CA ASN A 110 -4.84 1.56 6.33
C ASN A 110 -4.35 0.14 6.62
N TYR A 111 -3.08 -0.01 7.04
CA TYR A 111 -2.50 -1.28 7.43
C TYR A 111 -3.29 -1.95 8.57
N GLN A 112 -3.55 -1.21 9.66
CA GLN A 112 -4.33 -1.73 10.79
C GLN A 112 -5.75 -2.12 10.39
N VAL A 113 -6.40 -1.35 9.50
CA VAL A 113 -7.72 -1.66 8.97
C VAL A 113 -7.70 -2.96 8.15
N ILE A 114 -6.69 -3.17 7.31
CA ILE A 114 -6.54 -4.40 6.51
C ILE A 114 -6.29 -5.61 7.42
N MET A 115 -5.38 -5.46 8.38
CA MET A 115 -4.96 -6.54 9.28
C MET A 115 -5.98 -6.88 10.37
N SER A 116 -6.98 -6.02 10.59
CA SER A 116 -8.03 -6.28 11.59
C SER A 116 -8.84 -7.55 11.33
N GLY A 117 -8.93 -8.00 10.07
CA GLY A 117 -9.74 -9.15 9.69
C GLY A 117 -11.23 -8.95 9.94
N ASP A 118 -11.70 -7.71 10.16
CA ASP A 118 -13.11 -7.44 10.48
C ASP A 118 -14.00 -7.72 9.27
N LEU A 119 -14.80 -8.80 9.38
CA LEU A 119 -15.76 -9.28 8.39
C LEU A 119 -17.19 -8.82 8.69
N THR A 120 -17.44 -8.12 9.79
CA THR A 120 -18.81 -7.81 10.25
C THR A 120 -19.62 -7.03 9.22
N THR A 121 -18.95 -6.24 8.36
CA THR A 121 -19.58 -5.50 7.26
C THR A 121 -20.02 -6.44 6.13
N ILE A 122 -19.26 -7.51 5.86
CA ILE A 122 -19.59 -8.53 4.85
C ILE A 122 -20.76 -9.39 5.35
N GLU A 123 -20.71 -9.81 6.62
CA GLU A 123 -21.75 -10.62 7.25
C GLU A 123 -23.11 -9.91 7.24
N LYS A 124 -23.16 -8.64 7.67
CA LYS A 124 -24.38 -7.82 7.64
C LYS A 124 -24.93 -7.60 6.23
N HIS A 125 -24.10 -7.62 5.20
CA HIS A 125 -24.58 -7.43 3.82
C HIS A 125 -25.26 -8.70 3.28
N ARG A 126 -24.86 -9.89 3.76
CA ARG A 126 -25.54 -11.16 3.43
C ARG A 126 -26.93 -11.23 4.07
N ASP A 127 -27.06 -10.80 5.32
CA ASP A 127 -28.34 -10.79 6.06
C ASP A 127 -29.44 -9.91 5.42
N VAL A 128 -29.05 -8.91 4.62
CA VAL A 128 -30.00 -8.01 3.93
C VAL A 128 -30.47 -8.56 2.58
N ILE A 129 -29.72 -9.49 1.98
CA ILE A 129 -30.02 -10.04 0.64
C ILE A 129 -30.83 -11.35 0.73
N ASP A 130 -30.71 -12.08 1.84
CA ASP A 130 -31.45 -13.34 2.09
C ASP A 130 -32.84 -13.13 2.74
N TYR A 131 -33.44 -11.93 2.63
CA TYR A 131 -34.80 -11.61 3.09
C TYR A 131 -35.71 -11.22 1.92
#